data_AF-A0A943Q3P4-F1
#
_entry.id   AF-A0A943Q3P4-F1
#
_cell.length_a   1.000
_cell.length_b   1.000
_cell.length_c   1.000
_cell.angle_alpha   90.00
_cell.angle_beta   90.00
_cell.angle_gamma   90.00
#
_symmetry.space_group_name_H-M   'P 1'
#
loop_
_entity.id
_entity.type
_entity.pdbx_description
1 polymer ?
#
loop_
_entity_poly.entity_id
_entity_poly.type
_entity_poly.pdbx_seq_one_letter_code
_entity_poly.pdbx_strand_id
1 'polypeptide(L)'
;MTENKHGFAPKQEIKIGGIAFTIIQTAESWVKCIASECIGERAFDAQNRNDFAASDIREFLNGEFLKRLIAEGAPEEMFEHFNVDLTADDGLRDYGGDRVRVGLITCDEYRLLRGNIPALPDTWWWTATPDSPKNPYVRIVYSGGTLLYSNAYYGDRGVRPLCVLKSEILKSYLDGDMKKRAEAVDMMKHIAAAWNIQPEEVFEEGR
;
A
#
# COMPACT_ATOMS: atom_id res chain seq x y z
N MET A 1 -3.45 -20.49 -9.68
CA MET A 1 -3.75 -19.05 -9.58
C MET A 1 -4.64 -18.69 -10.75
N THR A 2 -5.78 -18.06 -10.50
CA THR A 2 -6.65 -17.59 -11.59
C THR A 2 -5.99 -16.35 -12.19
N GLU A 3 -5.78 -16.35 -13.51
CA GLU A 3 -5.27 -15.16 -14.21
C GLU A 3 -6.25 -14.00 -14.04
N ASN A 4 -5.73 -12.79 -13.84
CA ASN A 4 -6.56 -11.60 -13.80
C ASN A 4 -6.97 -11.22 -15.22
N LYS A 5 -8.26 -10.99 -15.47
CA LYS A 5 -8.78 -10.76 -16.83
C LYS A 5 -8.30 -9.47 -17.48
N HIS A 6 -7.68 -8.57 -16.72
CA HIS A 6 -7.12 -7.30 -17.22
C HIS A 6 -5.59 -7.31 -17.33
N GLY A 7 -4.95 -8.48 -17.19
CA GLY A 7 -3.51 -8.66 -17.43
C GLY A 7 -2.60 -8.31 -16.26
N PHE A 8 -3.14 -8.09 -15.06
CA PHE A 8 -2.33 -7.85 -13.86
C PHE A 8 -1.75 -9.14 -13.29
N ALA A 9 -0.50 -9.07 -12.82
CA ALA A 9 0.21 -10.19 -12.23
C ALA A 9 0.89 -9.82 -10.89
N PRO A 10 1.11 -10.78 -9.98
CA PRO A 10 1.93 -10.54 -8.79
C PRO A 10 3.34 -10.04 -9.15
N LYS A 11 3.94 -9.26 -8.26
CA LYS A 11 5.24 -8.56 -8.41
C LYS A 11 5.24 -7.40 -9.42
N GLN A 12 4.14 -7.14 -10.10
CA GLN A 12 3.99 -5.93 -10.90
C GLN A 12 3.86 -4.70 -9.98
N GLU A 13 4.61 -3.65 -10.28
CA GLU A 13 4.45 -2.35 -9.64
C GLU A 13 3.48 -1.47 -10.43
N ILE A 14 2.62 -0.75 -9.69
CA ILE A 14 1.63 0.20 -10.19
C ILE A 14 1.71 1.49 -9.36
N LYS A 15 1.26 2.61 -9.92
CA LYS A 15 1.16 3.88 -9.19
C LYS A 15 -0.29 4.24 -8.93
N ILE A 16 -0.63 4.60 -7.69
CA ILE A 16 -1.97 5.03 -7.27
C ILE A 16 -1.80 6.29 -6.43
N GLY A 17 -2.40 7.40 -6.88
CA GLY A 17 -2.27 8.69 -6.21
C GLY A 17 -0.80 9.11 -5.99
N GLY A 18 0.05 8.86 -6.99
CA GLY A 18 1.49 9.14 -6.93
C GLY A 18 2.34 8.12 -6.14
N ILE A 19 1.72 7.20 -5.39
CA ILE A 19 2.43 6.22 -4.55
C ILE A 19 2.61 4.90 -5.29
N ALA A 20 3.80 4.32 -5.20
CA ALA A 20 4.10 2.99 -5.76
C ALA A 20 3.50 1.88 -4.88
N PHE A 21 2.80 0.96 -5.53
CA PHE A 21 2.23 -0.24 -4.93
C PHE A 21 2.64 -1.48 -5.73
N THR A 22 3.01 -2.54 -5.03
CA THR A 22 3.27 -3.85 -5.63
C THR A 22 2.05 -4.75 -5.50
N ILE A 23 1.64 -5.37 -6.61
CA ILE A 23 0.60 -6.40 -6.63
C ILE A 23 1.17 -7.67 -5.97
N ILE A 24 0.56 -8.13 -4.88
CA ILE A 24 1.03 -9.30 -4.13
C ILE A 24 0.15 -10.53 -4.31
N GLN A 25 -1.09 -10.34 -4.76
CA GLN A 25 -2.03 -11.40 -5.06
C GLN A 25 -3.03 -10.90 -6.11
N THR A 26 -3.47 -11.80 -6.99
CA THR A 26 -4.48 -11.52 -7.99
C THR A 26 -5.62 -12.54 -7.92
N ALA A 27 -6.80 -12.10 -8.34
CA ALA A 27 -7.91 -12.95 -8.72
C ALA A 27 -8.48 -12.47 -10.07
N GLU A 28 -9.58 -13.05 -10.53
CA GLU A 28 -10.17 -12.77 -11.84
C GLU A 28 -10.44 -11.26 -12.06
N SER A 29 -11.06 -10.60 -11.07
CA SER A 29 -11.56 -9.22 -11.18
C SER A 29 -10.97 -8.23 -10.17
N TRP A 30 -10.02 -8.67 -9.33
CA TRP A 30 -9.38 -7.80 -8.35
C TRP A 30 -7.89 -8.10 -8.19
N VAL A 31 -7.17 -7.12 -7.67
CA VAL A 31 -5.76 -7.21 -7.28
C VAL A 31 -5.61 -6.77 -5.83
N LYS A 32 -4.75 -7.45 -5.06
CA LYS A 32 -4.35 -7.03 -3.72
C LYS A 32 -2.95 -6.46 -3.81
N CYS A 33 -2.78 -5.26 -3.29
CA CYS A 33 -1.58 -4.47 -3.44
C CYS A 33 -1.08 -3.98 -2.09
N ILE A 34 0.24 -3.99 -1.90
CA ILE A 34 0.91 -3.38 -0.75
C ILE A 34 1.78 -2.23 -1.25
N ALA A 35 1.86 -1.13 -0.51
CA ALA A 35 2.79 -0.05 -0.85
C ALA A 35 4.21 -0.60 -1.02
N SER A 36 4.90 -0.24 -2.10
CA SER A 36 6.24 -0.75 -2.38
C SER A 36 7.20 -0.34 -1.26
N GLU A 37 7.08 0.90 -0.79
CA GLU A 37 7.82 1.50 0.31
C GLU A 37 6.90 1.84 1.50
N CYS A 38 7.50 2.19 2.65
CA CYS A 38 6.75 2.80 3.74
C CYS A 38 6.34 4.23 3.37
N ILE A 39 5.10 4.62 3.65
CA ILE A 39 4.58 5.97 3.35
C ILE A 39 4.93 7.01 4.43
N GLY A 40 5.73 6.61 5.40
CA GLY A 40 6.09 7.38 6.60
C GLY A 40 6.14 6.51 7.85
N GLU A 41 6.63 7.09 8.94
CA GLU A 41 6.69 6.46 10.26
C GLU A 41 5.59 7.01 11.17
N ARG A 42 4.98 6.14 11.97
CA ARG A 42 3.87 6.51 12.86
C ARG A 42 3.63 5.44 13.93
N ALA A 43 3.06 5.87 15.06
CA ALA A 43 2.55 4.95 16.08
C ALA A 43 1.37 4.14 15.53
N PHE A 44 1.29 2.87 15.89
CA PHE A 44 0.09 2.08 15.61
C PHE A 44 -1.11 2.70 16.32
N ASP A 45 -0.94 2.99 17.62
CA ASP A 45 -1.95 3.62 18.46
C ASP A 45 -1.28 4.40 19.60
N ALA A 46 -1.58 5.70 19.74
CA ALA A 46 -0.98 6.55 20.76
C ALA A 46 -1.38 6.17 22.19
N GLN A 47 -2.51 5.47 22.38
CA GLN A 47 -2.96 4.95 23.66
C GLN A 47 -2.40 3.55 23.97
N ASN A 48 -1.44 3.09 23.15
CA ASN A 48 -0.79 1.79 23.28
C ASN A 48 -1.74 0.58 23.15
N ARG A 49 -2.82 0.72 22.37
CA ARG A 49 -3.73 -0.39 22.06
C ARG A 49 -3.23 -1.15 20.84
N ASN A 50 -3.21 -2.48 20.90
CA ASN A 50 -2.82 -3.33 19.77
C ASN A 50 -4.00 -3.79 18.89
N ASP A 51 -5.21 -3.27 19.15
CA ASP A 51 -6.38 -3.52 18.32
C ASP A 51 -6.38 -2.61 17.08
N PHE A 52 -6.16 -3.20 15.90
CA PHE A 52 -6.19 -2.47 14.64
C PHE A 52 -7.52 -1.74 14.42
N ALA A 53 -8.66 -2.36 14.71
CA ALA A 53 -9.97 -1.79 14.41
C ALA A 53 -10.21 -0.46 15.15
N ALA A 54 -9.66 -0.36 16.37
CA ALA A 54 -9.78 0.81 17.22
C ALA A 54 -8.61 1.81 17.11
N SER A 55 -7.58 1.49 16.32
CA SER A 55 -6.29 2.18 16.30
C SER A 55 -6.26 3.51 15.52
N ASP A 56 -5.38 4.41 15.94
CA ASP A 56 -5.09 5.67 15.23
C ASP A 56 -4.58 5.42 13.79
N ILE A 57 -3.79 4.36 13.57
CA ILE A 57 -3.28 4.03 12.23
C ILE A 57 -4.41 3.62 11.28
N ARG A 58 -5.42 2.87 11.75
CA ARG A 58 -6.58 2.49 10.95
C ARG A 58 -7.44 3.70 10.58
N GLU A 59 -7.62 4.63 11.51
CA GLU A 59 -8.29 5.91 11.27
C GLU A 59 -7.55 6.72 10.20
N PHE A 60 -6.23 6.85 10.33
CA PHE A 60 -5.39 7.52 9.33
C PHE A 60 -5.51 6.89 7.94
N LEU A 61 -5.43 5.55 7.84
CA LEU A 61 -5.46 4.82 6.57
C LEU A 61 -6.80 4.99 5.83
N ASN A 62 -7.93 4.88 6.53
CA ASN A 62 -9.26 4.99 5.92
C ASN A 62 -9.84 6.42 5.90
N GLY A 63 -9.15 7.36 6.57
CA GLY A 63 -9.49 8.78 6.59
C GLY A 63 -8.55 9.57 5.70
N GLU A 64 -7.56 10.21 6.32
CA GLU A 64 -6.65 11.14 5.66
C GLU A 64 -5.92 10.52 4.46
N PHE A 65 -5.37 9.32 4.61
CA PHE A 65 -4.59 8.68 3.55
C PHE A 65 -5.43 8.34 2.32
N LEU A 66 -6.59 7.67 2.50
CA LEU A 66 -7.48 7.35 1.38
C LEU A 66 -8.00 8.62 0.69
N LYS A 67 -8.33 9.68 1.45
CA LYS A 67 -8.74 10.98 0.88
C LYS A 67 -7.62 11.60 0.03
N ARG A 68 -6.36 11.48 0.45
CA ARG A 68 -5.21 11.97 -0.35
C ARG A 68 -5.11 11.22 -1.67
N LEU A 69 -5.23 9.89 -1.68
CA LEU A 69 -5.22 9.11 -2.94
C LEU A 69 -6.33 9.57 -3.90
N ILE A 70 -7.53 9.83 -3.37
CA ILE A 70 -8.67 10.30 -4.15
C ILE A 70 -8.44 11.72 -4.68
N ALA A 71 -7.86 12.62 -3.87
CA ALA A 71 -7.49 13.96 -4.30
C ALA A 71 -6.45 13.95 -5.42
N GLU A 72 -5.56 12.95 -5.43
CA GLU A 72 -4.59 12.68 -6.51
C GLU A 72 -5.19 11.90 -7.70
N GLY A 73 -6.52 11.81 -7.77
CA GLY A 73 -7.26 11.29 -8.93
C GLY A 73 -7.53 9.80 -8.93
N ALA A 74 -7.19 9.05 -7.87
CA ALA A 74 -7.59 7.64 -7.75
C ALA A 74 -9.11 7.55 -7.52
N PRO A 75 -9.89 6.82 -8.36
CA PRO A 75 -11.32 6.70 -8.17
C PRO A 75 -11.65 6.00 -6.84
N GLU A 76 -12.56 6.56 -6.04
CA GLU A 76 -12.93 6.01 -4.73
C GLU A 76 -13.53 4.59 -4.87
N GLU A 77 -14.31 4.37 -5.92
CA GLU A 77 -14.97 3.11 -6.26
C GLU A 77 -14.00 1.99 -6.68
N MET A 78 -12.74 2.33 -6.96
CA MET A 78 -11.67 1.38 -7.25
C MET A 78 -11.31 0.56 -6.01
N PHE A 79 -11.41 1.16 -4.82
CA PHE A 79 -11.01 0.54 -3.56
C PHE A 79 -12.12 -0.36 -3.03
N GLU A 80 -11.89 -1.67 -3.11
CA GLU A 80 -12.79 -2.65 -2.54
C GLU A 80 -12.70 -2.66 -1.02
N HIS A 81 -13.83 -2.95 -0.40
CA HIS A 81 -13.80 -3.32 1.01
C HIS A 81 -13.32 -4.75 1.14
N PHE A 82 -12.43 -4.97 2.10
CA PHE A 82 -11.99 -6.30 2.49
C PHE A 82 -11.95 -6.40 4.01
N ASN A 83 -11.97 -7.64 4.51
CA ASN A 83 -11.87 -7.91 5.93
C ASN A 83 -10.42 -8.22 6.28
N VAL A 84 -9.92 -7.56 7.32
CA VAL A 84 -8.66 -7.89 7.99
C VAL A 84 -8.99 -8.83 9.15
N ASP A 85 -8.39 -10.02 9.15
CA ASP A 85 -8.50 -10.96 10.27
C ASP A 85 -7.61 -10.48 11.43
N LEU A 86 -8.21 -10.21 12.58
CA LEU A 86 -7.54 -9.69 13.78
C LEU A 86 -7.35 -10.79 14.84
N THR A 87 -7.34 -12.06 14.43
CA THR A 87 -6.81 -13.14 15.24
C THR A 87 -5.39 -12.78 15.69
N ALA A 88 -5.14 -12.80 16.99
CA ALA A 88 -3.84 -12.52 17.57
C ALA A 88 -2.82 -13.64 17.25
N ASP A 89 -1.52 -13.34 17.30
CA ASP A 89 -0.46 -14.32 16.99
C ASP A 89 -0.44 -15.49 18.00
N ASP A 90 -1.00 -15.30 19.21
CA ASP A 90 -1.27 -16.38 20.18
C ASP A 90 -2.52 -17.23 19.89
N GLY A 91 -3.26 -16.90 18.83
CA GLY A 91 -4.45 -17.62 18.36
C GLY A 91 -5.77 -17.19 18.98
N LEU A 92 -5.77 -16.21 19.89
CA LEU A 92 -7.00 -15.63 20.45
C LEU A 92 -7.72 -14.75 19.43
N ARG A 93 -9.06 -14.68 19.53
CA ARG A 93 -9.95 -14.06 18.53
C ARG A 93 -10.77 -12.89 19.07
N ASP A 94 -10.35 -12.34 20.20
CA ASP A 94 -11.07 -11.34 20.98
C ASP A 94 -11.40 -10.08 20.15
N TYR A 95 -10.54 -9.70 19.20
CA TYR A 95 -10.73 -8.54 18.32
C TYR A 95 -11.57 -8.83 17.06
N GLY A 96 -11.80 -10.10 16.71
CA GLY A 96 -12.56 -10.49 15.53
C GLY A 96 -11.90 -10.07 14.21
N GLY A 97 -12.52 -9.13 13.49
CA GLY A 97 -12.01 -8.62 12.23
C GLY A 97 -12.57 -7.24 11.89
N ASP A 98 -11.87 -6.50 11.01
CA ASP A 98 -12.28 -5.14 10.60
C ASP A 98 -12.49 -5.06 9.08
N ARG A 99 -13.55 -4.37 8.66
CA ARG A 99 -13.89 -4.18 7.24
C ARG A 99 -13.44 -2.79 6.78
N VAL A 100 -12.38 -2.76 5.97
CA VAL A 100 -11.68 -1.52 5.55
C VAL A 100 -11.51 -1.45 4.04
N ARG A 101 -11.17 -0.26 3.54
CA ARG A 101 -10.71 -0.05 2.15
C ARG A 101 -9.19 0.01 2.05
N VAL A 102 -8.55 0.48 3.10
CA VAL A 102 -7.09 0.46 3.27
C VAL A 102 -6.77 -0.15 4.62
N GLY A 103 -5.95 -1.20 4.64
CA GLY A 103 -5.55 -1.92 5.83
C GLY A 103 -4.04 -2.03 5.97
N LEU A 104 -3.61 -2.88 6.89
CA LEU A 104 -2.26 -3.41 6.96
C LEU A 104 -2.32 -4.92 6.70
N ILE A 105 -1.22 -5.48 6.20
CA ILE A 105 -1.12 -6.94 6.03
C ILE A 105 -1.13 -7.65 7.39
N THR A 106 -1.73 -8.83 7.47
CA THR A 106 -1.59 -9.69 8.66
C THR A 106 -0.30 -10.50 8.61
N CYS A 107 0.15 -11.05 9.74
CA CYS A 107 1.30 -11.95 9.77
C CYS A 107 1.10 -13.20 8.90
N ASP A 108 -0.12 -13.73 8.83
CA ASP A 108 -0.43 -14.92 8.02
C ASP A 108 -0.44 -14.60 6.53
N GLU A 109 -1.03 -13.47 6.13
CA GLU A 109 -0.93 -12.99 4.75
C GLU A 109 0.52 -12.69 4.37
N TYR A 110 1.31 -12.10 5.27
CA TYR A 110 2.73 -11.85 5.05
C TYR A 110 3.48 -13.16 4.81
N ARG A 111 3.31 -14.18 5.67
CA ARG A 111 3.95 -15.50 5.49
C ARG A 111 3.54 -16.14 4.17
N LEU A 112 2.25 -16.08 3.82
CA LEU A 112 1.70 -16.67 2.59
C LEU A 112 2.21 -15.97 1.32
N LEU A 113 2.28 -14.64 1.34
CA LEU A 113 2.56 -13.83 0.17
C LEU A 113 4.00 -13.28 0.13
N ARG A 114 4.86 -13.68 1.08
CA ARG A 114 6.21 -13.12 1.26
C ARG A 114 7.04 -13.08 -0.01
N GLY A 115 6.92 -14.12 -0.85
CA GLY A 115 7.66 -14.23 -2.10
C GLY A 115 7.30 -13.17 -3.15
N ASN A 116 6.17 -12.47 -2.98
CA ASN A 116 5.69 -11.41 -3.88
C ASN A 116 5.88 -9.99 -3.30
N ILE A 117 6.23 -9.87 -2.02
CA ILE A 117 6.38 -8.57 -1.34
C ILE A 117 7.81 -8.06 -1.55
N PRO A 118 8.02 -6.81 -1.98
CA PRO A 118 9.35 -6.25 -2.11
C PRO A 118 10.03 -6.13 -0.75
N ALA A 119 11.33 -6.41 -0.73
CA ALA A 119 12.15 -6.26 0.47
C ALA A 119 12.28 -4.77 0.82
N LEU A 120 12.28 -4.49 2.11
CA LEU A 120 12.59 -3.18 2.66
C LEU A 120 13.76 -3.32 3.62
N PRO A 121 15.00 -3.32 3.11
CA PRO A 121 16.16 -3.27 3.99
C PRO A 121 16.08 -1.98 4.82
N ASP A 122 16.62 -2.03 6.04
CA ASP A 122 16.80 -0.85 6.90
C ASP A 122 15.53 -0.22 7.52
N THR A 123 14.38 -0.89 7.47
CA THR A 123 13.17 -0.41 8.17
C THR A 123 12.40 -1.52 8.88
N TRP A 124 11.58 -1.12 9.85
CA TRP A 124 10.60 -1.96 10.52
C TRP A 124 9.22 -1.41 10.28
N TRP A 125 8.25 -2.27 10.02
CA TRP A 125 6.91 -1.81 9.67
C TRP A 125 5.80 -2.64 10.31
N TRP A 126 4.70 -1.96 10.59
CA TRP A 126 3.55 -2.54 11.29
C TRP A 126 2.82 -3.59 10.45
N THR A 127 2.36 -4.65 11.09
CA THR A 127 1.29 -5.51 10.57
C THR A 127 -0.03 -5.16 11.27
N ALA A 128 -1.15 -5.73 10.83
CA ALA A 128 -2.43 -5.63 11.54
C ALA A 128 -2.55 -6.61 12.72
N THR A 129 -1.60 -7.52 12.90
CA THR A 129 -1.74 -8.64 13.84
C THR A 129 -1.34 -8.23 15.25
N PRO A 130 -2.25 -8.32 16.25
CA PRO A 130 -1.89 -8.18 17.65
C PRO A 130 -1.05 -9.38 18.10
N ASP A 131 -0.12 -9.17 19.03
CA ASP A 131 0.64 -10.28 19.63
C ASP A 131 -0.27 -11.14 20.53
N SER A 132 -1.02 -10.49 21.42
CA SER A 132 -2.05 -11.09 22.27
C SER A 132 -3.01 -9.99 22.75
N PRO A 133 -4.31 -10.25 22.98
CA PRO A 133 -5.20 -9.30 23.65
C PRO A 133 -4.79 -9.00 25.10
N LYS A 134 -3.80 -9.72 25.65
CA LYS A 134 -3.31 -9.57 27.03
C LYS A 134 -2.16 -8.59 27.18
N ASN A 135 -1.64 -8.05 26.08
CA ASN A 135 -0.50 -7.14 26.09
C ASN A 135 -0.71 -6.04 25.03
N PRO A 136 0.07 -4.95 25.07
CA PRO A 136 -0.08 -3.85 24.11
C PRO A 136 0.78 -4.03 22.86
N TYR A 137 1.27 -5.23 22.58
CA TYR A 137 2.21 -5.45 21.50
C TYR A 137 1.51 -5.75 20.18
N VAL A 138 2.02 -5.13 19.13
CA VAL A 138 1.63 -5.39 17.73
C VAL A 138 2.80 -6.09 17.05
N ARG A 139 2.49 -7.04 16.17
CA ARG A 139 3.50 -7.72 15.37
C ARG A 139 4.06 -6.75 14.31
N ILE A 140 5.36 -6.84 14.07
CA ILE A 140 6.06 -6.05 13.05
C ILE A 140 6.89 -6.97 12.16
N VAL A 141 7.23 -6.48 10.98
CA VAL A 141 8.24 -7.09 10.11
C VAL A 141 9.57 -6.37 10.34
N TYR A 142 10.59 -7.14 10.70
CA TYR A 142 11.97 -6.69 10.84
C TYR A 142 12.61 -6.47 9.45
N SER A 143 13.69 -5.68 9.36
CA SER A 143 14.39 -5.41 8.09
C SER A 143 14.94 -6.67 7.41
N GLY A 144 15.29 -7.68 8.20
CA GLY A 144 15.65 -9.02 7.72
C GLY A 144 14.47 -9.89 7.25
N GLY A 145 13.23 -9.38 7.33
CA GLY A 145 12.01 -10.07 6.93
C GLY A 145 11.40 -11.02 7.96
N THR A 146 11.98 -11.13 9.16
CA THR A 146 11.42 -11.92 10.27
C THR A 146 10.33 -11.14 11.00
N LEU A 147 9.45 -11.86 11.70
CA LEU A 147 8.41 -11.24 12.52
C LEU A 147 8.91 -11.00 13.94
N LEU A 148 8.66 -9.80 14.46
CA LEU A 148 8.91 -9.40 15.85
C LEU A 148 7.64 -8.77 16.43
N TYR A 149 7.74 -8.19 17.62
CA TYR A 149 6.67 -7.40 18.23
C TYR A 149 7.22 -6.07 18.77
N SER A 150 6.35 -5.08 18.93
CA SER A 150 6.68 -3.77 19.49
C SER A 150 5.48 -3.17 20.22
N ASN A 151 5.72 -2.26 21.17
CA ASN A 151 4.63 -1.49 21.81
C ASN A 151 3.93 -0.63 20.76
N ALA A 152 2.59 -0.64 20.75
CA ALA A 152 1.78 0.06 19.78
C ALA A 152 2.01 1.59 19.72
N TYR A 153 2.46 2.21 20.82
CA TYR A 153 2.73 3.66 20.85
C TYR A 153 4.03 4.10 20.14
N TYR A 154 4.90 3.18 19.73
CA TYR A 154 6.18 3.55 19.13
C TYR A 154 6.01 4.21 17.75
N GLY A 155 6.45 5.46 17.64
CA GLY A 155 6.28 6.29 16.44
C GLY A 155 7.27 6.04 15.30
N ASP A 156 8.32 5.28 15.54
CA ASP A 156 9.48 5.03 14.66
C ASP A 156 9.35 3.72 13.87
N ARG A 157 8.11 3.40 13.46
CA ARG A 157 7.78 2.20 12.68
C ARG A 157 7.07 2.62 11.41
N GLY A 158 7.50 2.05 10.30
CA GLY A 158 6.97 2.31 8.97
C GLY A 158 5.53 1.84 8.79
N VAL A 159 4.78 2.62 8.02
CA VAL A 159 3.41 2.28 7.61
C VAL A 159 3.42 1.80 6.17
N ARG A 160 2.91 0.58 5.94
CA ARG A 160 2.88 -0.04 4.61
C ARG A 160 1.44 -0.41 4.22
N PRO A 161 0.67 0.53 3.63
CA PRO A 161 -0.74 0.33 3.32
C PRO A 161 -0.99 -0.87 2.41
N LEU A 162 -2.08 -1.59 2.69
CA LEU A 162 -2.62 -2.67 1.90
C LEU A 162 -3.99 -2.28 1.35
N CYS A 163 -4.28 -2.55 0.09
CA CYS A 163 -5.60 -2.36 -0.50
C CYS A 163 -5.98 -3.51 -1.45
N VAL A 164 -7.28 -3.70 -1.64
CA VAL A 164 -7.84 -4.56 -2.69
C VAL A 164 -8.53 -3.65 -3.71
N LEU A 165 -8.22 -3.83 -4.98
CA LEU A 165 -8.64 -2.94 -6.05
C LEU A 165 -9.42 -3.70 -7.13
N LYS A 166 -10.50 -3.11 -7.62
CA LYS A 166 -11.20 -3.59 -8.82
C LYS A 166 -10.28 -3.47 -10.03
N SER A 167 -9.93 -4.59 -10.65
CA SER A 167 -8.95 -4.57 -11.74
C SER A 167 -9.46 -3.86 -13.00
N GLU A 168 -10.77 -3.82 -13.23
CA GLU A 168 -11.37 -3.06 -14.34
C GLU A 168 -11.10 -1.56 -14.20
N ILE A 169 -11.43 -1.00 -13.04
CA ILE A 169 -11.26 0.44 -12.75
C ILE A 169 -9.77 0.78 -12.69
N LEU A 170 -8.95 -0.08 -12.08
CA LEU A 170 -7.51 0.10 -12.07
C LEU A 170 -6.93 0.16 -13.48
N LYS A 171 -7.38 -0.71 -14.39
CA LYS A 171 -6.91 -0.72 -15.79
C LYS A 171 -7.23 0.60 -16.46
N SER A 172 -8.47 1.08 -16.36
CA SER A 172 -8.88 2.38 -16.91
C SER A 172 -8.12 3.56 -16.31
N TYR A 173 -7.89 3.53 -14.99
CA TYR A 173 -7.12 4.57 -14.28
C TYR A 173 -5.68 4.67 -14.81
N LEU A 174 -4.97 3.54 -14.91
CA LEU A 174 -3.59 3.50 -15.39
C LEU A 174 -3.48 3.89 -16.87
N ASP A 175 -4.39 3.41 -17.72
CA ASP A 175 -4.39 3.76 -19.14
C ASP A 175 -4.66 5.27 -19.35
N GLY A 176 -5.52 5.87 -18.51
CA GLY A 176 -5.78 7.31 -18.50
C GLY A 176 -4.56 8.15 -18.09
N ASP A 177 -3.82 7.72 -17.05
CA ASP A 177 -2.57 8.38 -16.63
C ASP A 177 -1.51 8.34 -17.74
N MET A 178 -1.35 7.17 -18.39
CA MET A 178 -0.40 7.00 -19.49
C MET A 178 -0.73 7.90 -20.68
N LYS A 179 -2.01 8.06 -21.03
CA LYS A 179 -2.44 8.96 -22.10
C LYS A 179 -2.10 10.42 -21.79
N LYS A 180 -2.41 10.89 -20.57
CA LYS A 180 -2.09 12.26 -20.14
C LYS A 180 -0.58 12.53 -20.18
N ARG A 181 0.25 11.57 -19.77
CA ARG A 181 1.71 11.69 -19.84
C ARG A 181 2.22 11.74 -21.28
N ALA A 182 1.67 10.92 -22.17
CA ALA A 182 2.03 10.94 -23.58
C ALA A 182 1.71 12.31 -24.22
N GLU A 183 0.53 12.87 -23.93
CA GLU A 183 0.13 14.21 -24.38
C GLU A 183 1.04 15.31 -23.81
N ALA A 184 1.41 15.22 -22.53
CA ALA A 184 2.33 16.17 -21.91
C ALA A 184 3.74 16.12 -22.54
N VAL A 185 4.26 14.91 -22.80
CA VAL A 185 5.55 14.72 -23.48
C VAL A 185 5.51 15.25 -24.90
N ASP A 186 4.41 15.03 -25.62
CA ASP A 186 4.23 15.54 -26.99
C ASP A 186 4.19 17.08 -27.00
N MET A 187 3.45 17.69 -26.07
CA MET A 187 3.43 19.14 -25.89
C MET A 187 4.83 19.70 -25.55
N MET A 188 5.58 19.04 -24.67
CA MET A 188 6.95 19.45 -24.34
C MET A 188 7.87 19.39 -25.57
N LYS A 189 7.76 18.35 -26.41
CA LYS A 189 8.50 18.26 -27.67
C LYS A 189 8.15 19.39 -28.62
N HIS A 190 6.87 19.72 -28.74
CA HIS A 190 6.41 20.85 -29.56
C HIS A 190 6.96 22.20 -29.07
N ILE A 191 7.02 22.42 -27.75
CA ILE A 191 7.61 23.63 -27.16
C ILE A 191 9.12 23.67 -27.41
N ALA A 192 9.85 22.58 -27.16
CA ALA A 192 11.29 22.51 -27.39
C ALA A 192 11.65 22.80 -28.86
N ALA A 193 10.89 22.26 -29.80
CA ALA A 193 11.05 22.54 -31.23
C ALA A 193 10.79 24.00 -31.58
N ALA A 194 9.75 24.62 -31.00
CA ALA A 194 9.42 26.03 -31.26
C ALA A 194 10.50 27.00 -30.72
N TRP A 195 11.25 26.60 -29.69
CA TRP A 195 12.30 27.41 -29.07
C TRP A 195 13.71 27.00 -29.52
N ASN A 196 13.81 26.06 -30.47
CA ASN A 196 15.07 25.50 -31.00
C ASN A 196 16.02 24.99 -29.91
N ILE A 197 15.45 24.44 -28.82
CA ILE A 197 16.19 23.81 -27.72
C ILE A 197 16.58 22.41 -28.18
N GLN A 198 17.87 22.06 -28.12
CA GLN A 198 18.31 20.71 -28.44
C GLN A 198 17.71 19.73 -27.41
N PRO A 199 17.17 18.57 -27.83
CA PRO A 199 16.55 17.61 -26.91
C PRO A 199 17.45 17.23 -25.73
N GLU A 200 18.76 17.20 -25.96
CA GLU A 200 19.82 16.86 -25.01
C GLU A 200 19.86 17.80 -23.78
N GLU A 201 19.49 19.07 -23.93
CA GLU A 201 19.50 20.06 -22.83
C GLU A 201 18.25 19.96 -21.93
N VAL A 202 17.20 19.26 -22.35
CA VAL A 202 15.93 19.14 -21.61
C VAL A 202 15.93 17.93 -20.65
N PHE A 203 16.84 16.97 -20.84
CA PHE A 203 16.83 15.69 -20.12
C PHE A 203 18.05 15.47 -19.19
N GLU A 204 19.00 16.42 -19.08
CA GLU A 204 20.22 16.24 -18.25
C GLU A 204 20.24 16.94 -16.87
N GLU A 205 19.28 17.79 -16.50
CA GLU A 205 19.27 18.37 -15.15
C GLU A 205 18.61 17.45 -14.12
N GLY A 206 19.35 16.42 -13.72
CA GLY A 206 19.01 15.49 -12.64
C GLY A 206 20.21 14.69 -12.18
N ARG A 207 21.23 15.38 -11.64
CA ARG A 207 22.36 14.77 -10.92
C ARG A 207 22.40 15.25 -9.48
#